data_AF-A0A367WVL1-F1
#
_entry.id   AF-A0A367WVL1-F1
#
_cell.length_a   1.000
_cell.length_b   1.000
_cell.length_c   1.000
_cell.angle_alpha   90.00
_cell.angle_beta   90.00
_cell.angle_gamma   90.00
#
_symmetry.space_group_name_H-M   'P 1'
#
loop_
_entity.id
_entity.type
_entity.pdbx_description
1 polymer ?
#
loop_
_entity_poly.entity_id
_entity_poly.type
_entity_poly.pdbx_seq_one_letter_code
_entity_poly.pdbx_strand_id
1 'polypeptide(L)'
;MIQIAYHPAYDTFHTTFRVLRILSCIPEETIKVDKLKILDFYMAFPRLTTDITGLQRQHKKYKLNSFPKPYGELPSPITIFNQMGPIQDAAIQTLCLQGFLDFDIESLMHGEIQLSELGIPEALTASISLRNEKEASLIEYLIEVLLPIPLDGPKGLKARTGLMEYRYDYA
;
A
#
# COMPACT_ATOMS: atom_id res chain seq x y z
N MET A 1 29.52 -0.38 3.34
CA MET A 1 29.36 1.08 3.49
C MET A 1 27.96 1.30 4.03
N ILE A 2 27.79 1.69 5.30
CA ILE A 2 26.46 1.94 5.87
C ILE A 2 26.08 3.34 5.43
N GLN A 3 25.30 3.44 4.36
CA GLN A 3 24.68 4.70 3.99
C GLN A 3 23.50 4.90 4.95
N ILE A 4 23.64 5.81 5.92
CA ILE A 4 22.51 6.29 6.73
C ILE A 4 21.72 7.27 5.83
N ALA A 5 21.12 6.74 4.77
CA ALA A 5 20.19 7.49 3.95
C ALA A 5 18.80 7.28 4.53
N TYR A 6 18.19 8.37 5.01
CA TYR A 6 16.78 8.40 5.34
C TYR A 6 15.96 7.93 4.12
N HIS A 7 15.01 7.01 4.33
CA HIS A 7 14.06 6.61 3.31
C HIS A 7 12.63 6.71 3.88
N PRO A 8 11.68 7.39 3.21
CA PRO A 8 10.30 7.54 3.67
C PRO A 8 9.53 6.23 3.92
N ALA A 9 10.03 5.12 3.38
CA ALA A 9 9.47 3.79 3.61
C ALA A 9 9.71 3.27 5.04
N TYR A 10 10.72 3.81 5.74
CA TYR A 10 11.08 3.41 7.11
C TYR A 10 10.73 4.48 8.15
N ASP A 11 9.80 5.37 7.79
CA ASP A 11 9.28 6.43 8.65
C ASP A 11 7.79 6.22 8.88
N THR A 12 7.38 6.19 10.16
CA THR A 12 5.98 5.91 10.52
C THR A 12 5.06 7.03 10.06
N PHE A 13 5.43 8.30 10.17
CA PHE A 13 4.55 9.42 9.77
C PHE A 13 4.33 9.48 8.25
N HIS A 14 5.37 9.25 7.46
CA HIS A 14 5.25 9.14 6.00
C HIS A 14 4.39 7.95 5.61
N THR A 15 4.52 6.83 6.34
CA THR A 15 3.71 5.63 6.10
C THR A 15 2.26 5.88 6.47
N THR A 16 1.97 6.51 7.62
CA THR A 16 0.62 6.96 8.01
C THR A 16 0.00 7.82 6.93
N PHE A 17 0.75 8.79 6.38
CA PHE A 17 0.24 9.65 5.33
C PHE A 17 -0.05 8.88 4.03
N ARG A 18 0.80 7.94 3.62
CA ARG A 18 0.53 7.08 2.46
C ARG A 18 -0.70 6.19 2.66
N VAL A 19 -0.84 5.58 3.84
CA VAL A 19 -2.02 4.79 4.21
C VAL A 19 -3.29 5.64 4.12
N LEU A 20 -3.30 6.84 4.69
CA LEU A 20 -4.45 7.75 4.59
C LEU A 20 -4.76 8.15 3.15
N ARG A 21 -3.74 8.37 2.31
CA ARG A 21 -3.93 8.65 0.89
C ARG A 21 -4.61 7.48 0.15
N ILE A 22 -4.23 6.24 0.46
CA ILE A 22 -4.88 5.04 -0.13
C ILE A 22 -6.33 4.97 0.35
N LEU A 23 -6.56 5.04 1.66
CA LEU A 23 -7.88 4.93 2.25
C LEU A 23 -8.83 6.06 1.82
N SER A 24 -8.32 7.27 1.55
CA SER A 24 -9.12 8.38 1.01
C SER A 24 -9.77 8.08 -0.34
N CYS A 25 -9.25 7.07 -1.06
CA CYS A 25 -9.74 6.66 -2.37
C CYS A 25 -10.53 5.35 -2.33
N ILE A 26 -10.73 4.75 -1.15
CA ILE A 26 -11.50 3.52 -0.96
C ILE A 26 -12.79 3.91 -0.22
N PRO A 27 -13.88 4.20 -0.94
CA PRO A 27 -15.14 4.53 -0.30
C PRO A 27 -15.77 3.28 0.32
N GLU A 28 -15.97 3.32 1.64
CA GLU A 28 -16.91 2.46 2.42
C GLU A 28 -16.68 0.94 2.38
N GLU A 29 -15.52 0.47 1.91
CA GLU A 29 -15.18 -0.96 1.93
C GLU A 29 -14.14 -1.29 3.00
N THR A 30 -14.34 -2.41 3.69
CA THR A 30 -13.30 -3.02 4.52
C THR A 30 -12.15 -3.49 3.63
N ILE A 31 -10.92 -3.27 4.08
CA ILE A 31 -9.72 -3.73 3.39
C ILE A 31 -8.89 -4.62 4.31
N LYS A 32 -8.48 -5.79 3.80
CA LYS A 32 -7.49 -6.64 4.47
C LYS A 32 -6.18 -5.87 4.68
N VAL A 33 -5.66 -5.87 5.90
CA VAL A 33 -4.39 -5.23 6.29
C VAL A 33 -3.26 -5.64 5.37
N ASP A 34 -3.16 -6.92 5.02
CA ASP A 34 -2.15 -7.44 4.11
C ASP A 34 -2.23 -6.83 2.71
N LYS A 35 -3.45 -6.64 2.20
CA LYS A 35 -3.68 -5.95 0.92
C LYS A 35 -3.25 -4.50 1.03
N LEU A 36 -3.65 -3.80 2.09
CA LEU A 36 -3.24 -2.42 2.33
C LEU A 36 -1.72 -2.26 2.41
N LYS A 37 -1.01 -3.17 3.10
CA LYS A 37 0.45 -3.17 3.18
C LYS A 37 1.11 -3.33 1.82
N ILE A 38 0.56 -4.21 0.96
CA ILE A 38 1.05 -4.36 -0.42
C ILE A 38 0.83 -3.06 -1.22
N LEU A 39 -0.32 -2.40 -1.09
CA LEU A 39 -0.59 -1.13 -1.74
C LEU A 39 0.38 -0.03 -1.25
N ASP A 40 0.59 0.09 0.06
CA ASP A 40 1.54 1.05 0.65
C ASP A 40 2.98 0.79 0.17
N PHE A 41 3.40 -0.47 0.04
CA PHE A 41 4.70 -0.82 -0.50
C PHE A 41 4.91 -0.25 -1.91
N TYR A 42 3.94 -0.44 -2.81
CA TYR A 42 4.02 0.09 -4.16
C TYR A 42 3.84 1.61 -4.21
N MET A 43 3.22 2.20 -3.20
CA MET A 43 3.18 3.65 -3.05
C MET A 43 4.54 4.23 -2.63
N ALA A 44 5.27 3.52 -1.77
CA ALA A 44 6.65 3.87 -1.38
C ALA A 44 7.67 3.58 -2.49
N PHE A 45 7.43 2.56 -3.30
CA PHE A 45 8.31 2.13 -4.39
C PHE A 45 7.58 1.99 -5.74
N PRO A 46 7.13 3.10 -6.35
CA PRO A 46 6.29 3.08 -7.55
C PRO A 46 6.91 2.34 -8.72
N ARG A 47 8.23 2.41 -8.87
CA ARG A 47 8.94 1.73 -9.97
C ARG A 47 8.84 0.21 -9.89
N LEU A 48 8.71 -0.37 -8.70
CA LEU A 48 8.61 -1.83 -8.54
C LEU A 48 7.25 -2.38 -9.01
N THR A 49 6.26 -1.52 -9.26
CA THR A 49 4.99 -1.93 -9.85
C THR A 49 5.18 -2.59 -11.22
N THR A 50 6.22 -2.21 -11.97
CA THR A 50 6.47 -2.72 -13.32
C THR A 50 6.84 -4.19 -13.34
N ASP A 51 7.25 -4.73 -12.19
CA ASP A 51 7.70 -6.11 -12.01
C ASP A 51 6.53 -7.03 -11.63
N ILE A 52 5.34 -6.48 -11.38
CA ILE A 52 4.14 -7.26 -11.08
C ILE A 52 3.74 -8.11 -12.30
N THR A 53 3.58 -9.41 -12.07
CA THR A 53 3.35 -10.35 -13.16
C THR A 53 1.93 -10.23 -13.74
N GLY A 54 1.84 -10.27 -15.07
CA GLY A 54 0.57 -10.33 -15.79
C GLY A 54 -0.22 -9.01 -15.83
N LEU A 55 0.43 -7.85 -15.64
CA LEU A 55 -0.18 -6.52 -15.68
C LEU A 55 0.53 -5.55 -16.66
N GLN A 56 1.27 -6.06 -17.65
CA GLN A 56 2.11 -5.27 -18.54
C GLN A 56 1.34 -4.23 -19.36
N ARG A 57 0.07 -4.50 -19.70
CA ARG A 57 -0.79 -3.54 -20.43
C ARG A 57 -1.14 -2.35 -19.53
N GLN A 58 -1.47 -2.63 -18.27
CA GLN A 58 -1.81 -1.64 -17.25
C GLN A 58 -0.59 -0.79 -16.92
N HIS A 59 0.60 -1.39 -16.79
CA HIS A 59 1.85 -0.63 -16.56
C HIS A 59 2.08 0.43 -17.65
N LYS A 60 1.77 0.11 -18.91
CA LYS A 60 1.85 1.07 -20.03
C LYS A 60 0.74 2.12 -19.95
N LYS A 61 -0.50 1.73 -19.67
CA LYS A 61 -1.66 2.63 -19.55
C LYS A 61 -1.39 3.74 -18.51
N TYR A 62 -0.94 3.35 -17.31
CA TYR A 62 -0.65 4.28 -16.21
C TYR A 62 0.78 4.82 -16.21
N LYS A 63 1.54 4.60 -17.30
CA LYS A 63 2.91 5.12 -17.49
C LYS A 63 3.87 4.79 -16.33
N LEU A 64 3.72 3.66 -15.65
CA LEU A 64 4.50 3.33 -14.43
C LEU A 64 6.02 3.24 -14.66
N ASN A 65 6.45 3.05 -15.91
CA ASN A 65 7.86 3.09 -16.29
C ASN A 65 8.50 4.49 -16.18
N SER A 66 7.71 5.56 -16.08
CA SER A 66 8.21 6.94 -15.96
C SER A 66 8.72 7.24 -14.56
N PHE A 67 8.31 6.48 -13.54
CA PHE A 67 8.81 6.66 -12.18
C PHE A 67 10.32 6.40 -12.14
N PRO A 68 11.09 7.25 -11.45
CA PRO A 68 12.54 7.11 -11.39
C PRO A 68 12.91 5.77 -10.77
N LYS A 69 14.02 5.21 -11.24
CA LYS A 69 14.61 4.06 -10.55
C LYS A 69 15.05 4.51 -9.15
N PRO A 70 14.87 3.66 -8.13
CA PRO A 70 15.42 3.91 -6.80
C PRO A 70 16.91 4.18 -6.88
N TYR A 71 17.40 5.03 -5.97
CA TYR A 71 18.82 5.35 -5.90
C TYR A 71 19.60 4.17 -5.29
N GLY A 72 20.67 3.76 -5.95
CA GLY A 72 21.51 2.65 -5.50
C GLY A 72 20.91 1.27 -5.77
N GLU A 73 21.63 0.24 -5.32
CA GLU A 73 21.14 -1.12 -5.34
C GLU A 73 20.17 -1.33 -4.18
N LEU A 74 18.95 -1.72 -4.52
CA LEU A 74 17.95 -2.08 -3.54
C LEU A 74 18.06 -3.57 -3.18
N PRO A 75 17.77 -3.94 -1.92
CA PRO A 75 17.47 -5.33 -1.58
C PRO A 75 16.29 -5.86 -2.41
N SER A 76 16.08 -7.17 -2.38
CA SER A 76 14.93 -7.77 -3.07
C SER A 76 13.60 -7.16 -2.56
N PRO A 77 12.56 -7.05 -3.41
CA PRO A 77 11.27 -6.47 -3.00
C PRO A 77 10.68 -7.10 -1.74
N ILE A 78 10.76 -8.44 -1.60
CA ILE A 78 10.31 -9.17 -0.42
C ILE A 78 11.11 -8.77 0.84
N THR A 79 12.41 -8.52 0.72
CA THR A 79 13.24 -8.05 1.84
C THR A 79 12.81 -6.66 2.30
N ILE A 80 12.59 -5.74 1.37
CA ILE A 80 12.15 -4.37 1.68
C ILE A 80 10.77 -4.40 2.31
N PHE A 81 9.85 -5.20 1.75
CA PHE A 81 8.50 -5.36 2.27
C PHE A 81 8.50 -5.85 3.73
N ASN A 82 9.31 -6.87 4.03
CA ASN A 82 9.47 -7.37 5.40
C ASN A 82 10.08 -6.31 6.35
N GLN A 83 10.98 -5.47 5.85
CA GLN A 83 11.55 -4.36 6.63
C GLN A 83 10.54 -3.23 6.87
N MET A 84 9.65 -2.96 5.90
CA MET A 84 8.56 -2.00 6.05
C MET A 84 7.48 -2.49 7.02
N GLY A 85 7.29 -3.81 7.15
CA GLY A 85 6.23 -4.42 7.95
C GLY A 85 6.03 -3.78 9.33
N PRO A 86 7.06 -3.73 10.21
CA PRO A 86 6.94 -3.11 11.53
C PRO A 86 6.56 -1.62 11.48
N ILE A 87 6.99 -0.89 10.46
CA ILE A 87 6.67 0.55 10.28
C ILE A 87 5.22 0.73 9.83
N GLN A 88 4.76 -0.13 8.92
CA GLN A 88 3.37 -0.19 8.49
C GLN A 88 2.45 -0.57 9.66
N ASP A 89 2.83 -1.56 10.45
CA ASP A 89 2.10 -1.96 11.67
C ASP A 89 1.99 -0.81 12.66
N ALA A 90 3.10 -0.12 12.93
CA ALA A 90 3.10 1.04 13.82
C ALA A 90 2.19 2.17 13.29
N ALA A 91 2.20 2.44 11.98
CA ALA A 91 1.37 3.45 11.35
C ALA A 91 -0.12 3.10 11.46
N ILE A 92 -0.49 1.87 11.14
CA ILE A 92 -1.87 1.37 11.23
C ILE A 92 -2.34 1.43 12.68
N GLN A 93 -1.59 0.82 13.61
CA GLN A 93 -1.91 0.83 15.05
C GLN A 93 -2.09 2.23 15.62
N THR A 94 -1.25 3.18 15.20
CA THR A 94 -1.38 4.57 15.61
C THR A 94 -2.72 5.15 15.13
N LEU A 95 -3.11 4.89 13.89
CA LEU A 95 -4.39 5.35 13.36
C LEU A 95 -5.59 4.71 14.10
N CYS A 96 -5.52 3.43 14.49
CA CYS A 96 -6.57 2.81 15.32
C CYS A 96 -6.66 3.47 16.69
N LEU A 97 -5.53 3.65 17.37
CA LEU A 97 -5.48 4.22 18.73
C LEU A 97 -5.99 5.67 18.76
N GLN A 98 -5.80 6.41 17.67
CA GLN A 98 -6.35 7.76 17.50
C GLN A 98 -7.82 7.77 17.03
N GLY A 99 -8.41 6.60 16.78
CA GLY A 99 -9.80 6.45 16.37
C GLY A 99 -10.06 6.71 14.88
N PHE A 100 -9.03 6.88 14.04
CA PHE A 100 -9.23 7.13 12.61
C PHE A 100 -9.62 5.87 11.83
N LEU A 101 -9.22 4.70 12.33
CA LEU A 101 -9.54 3.40 11.75
C LEU A 101 -10.29 2.54 12.75
N ASP A 102 -11.36 1.91 12.27
CA ASP A 102 -12.15 0.98 13.04
C ASP A 102 -11.69 -0.46 12.81
N PHE A 103 -11.76 -1.23 13.90
CA PHE A 103 -11.52 -2.67 13.96
C PHE A 103 -12.67 -3.24 14.78
N ASP A 104 -13.77 -3.59 14.12
CA ASP A 104 -14.77 -4.40 14.80
C ASP A 104 -14.24 -5.83 15.02
N ILE A 105 -14.93 -6.58 15.89
CA ILE A 105 -14.50 -7.93 16.28
C ILE A 105 -14.40 -8.85 15.05
N GLU A 106 -15.31 -8.67 14.09
CA GLU A 106 -15.35 -9.47 12.86
C GLU A 106 -14.17 -9.13 11.93
N SER A 107 -13.84 -7.84 11.81
CA SER A 107 -12.69 -7.32 11.08
C SER A 107 -11.38 -7.77 11.71
N LEU A 108 -11.30 -7.83 13.04
CA LEU A 108 -10.12 -8.36 13.75
C LEU A 108 -9.87 -9.83 13.41
N MET A 109 -10.93 -10.64 13.33
CA MET A 109 -10.81 -12.06 12.96
C MET A 109 -10.33 -12.27 11.52
N HIS A 110 -10.68 -11.36 10.62
CA HIS A 110 -10.32 -11.43 9.20
C HIS A 110 -9.11 -10.58 8.81
N GLY A 111 -8.55 -9.82 9.78
CA GLY A 111 -7.45 -8.89 9.54
C GLY A 111 -7.85 -7.75 8.61
N GLU A 112 -9.06 -7.23 8.76
CA GLU A 112 -9.64 -6.15 7.96
C GLU A 112 -9.72 -4.85 8.75
N ILE A 113 -9.74 -3.73 8.02
CA ILE A 113 -9.83 -2.37 8.58
C ILE A 113 -10.70 -1.50 7.69
N GLN A 114 -11.30 -0.47 8.27
CA GLN A 114 -12.02 0.57 7.54
C GLN A 114 -11.78 1.94 8.16
N LEU A 115 -12.03 2.99 7.38
CA LEU A 115 -12.10 4.34 7.94
C LEU A 115 -13.27 4.44 8.91
N SER A 116 -13.01 5.03 10.06
CA SER A 116 -14.06 5.31 11.05
C SER A 116 -14.98 6.43 10.59
N GLU A 117 -16.08 6.63 11.32
CA GLU A 117 -16.97 7.78 11.16
C GLU A 117 -16.28 9.13 11.37
N LEU A 118 -15.15 9.18 12.11
CA LEU A 118 -14.34 10.40 12.21
C LEU A 118 -13.74 10.82 10.87
N GLY A 119 -13.56 9.85 9.96
CA GLY A 119 -13.01 10.06 8.63
C GLY A 119 -11.58 10.59 8.67
N ILE A 120 -11.18 11.21 7.56
CA ILE A 120 -9.85 11.81 7.43
C ILE A 120 -9.91 13.25 7.95
N PRO A 121 -8.95 13.68 8.80
CA PRO A 121 -8.89 15.06 9.27
C PRO A 121 -8.91 16.08 8.13
N GLU A 122 -9.77 17.09 8.24
CA GLU A 122 -9.90 18.15 7.22
C GLU A 122 -8.57 18.84 6.91
N ALA A 123 -7.72 19.03 7.93
CA ALA A 123 -6.38 19.60 7.80
C ALA A 123 -5.45 18.78 6.87
N LEU A 124 -5.70 17.48 6.72
CA LEU A 124 -4.94 16.60 5.85
C LEU A 124 -5.59 16.42 4.48
N THR A 125 -6.90 16.60 4.36
CA THR A 125 -7.66 16.39 3.11
C THR A 125 -7.07 17.18 1.94
N ALA A 126 -6.79 18.47 2.12
CA ALA A 126 -6.18 19.30 1.06
C ALA A 126 -4.80 18.78 0.61
N SER A 127 -3.97 18.34 1.57
CA SER A 127 -2.64 17.80 1.28
C SER A 127 -2.71 16.44 0.59
N ILE A 128 -3.65 15.59 0.99
CA ILE A 128 -3.93 14.28 0.40
C ILE A 128 -4.39 14.46 -1.04
N SER A 129 -5.41 15.30 -1.28
CA SER A 129 -5.94 15.56 -2.62
C SER A 129 -4.85 16.10 -3.54
N LEU A 130 -4.10 17.12 -3.12
CA LEU A 130 -2.99 17.67 -3.89
C LEU A 130 -1.93 16.62 -4.24
N ARG A 131 -1.60 15.73 -3.30
CA ARG A 131 -0.60 14.68 -3.53
C ARG A 131 -1.14 13.59 -4.46
N ASN A 132 -2.40 13.21 -4.30
CA ASN A 132 -3.08 12.24 -5.16
C ASN A 132 -3.22 12.77 -6.60
N GLU A 133 -3.54 14.05 -6.80
CA GLU A 133 -3.55 14.68 -8.11
C GLU A 133 -2.17 14.68 -8.78
N LYS A 134 -1.11 15.01 -8.03
CA LYS A 134 0.27 15.00 -8.56
C LYS A 134 0.75 13.60 -8.96
N GLU A 135 0.27 12.58 -8.26
CA GLU A 135 0.65 11.18 -8.48
C GLU A 135 -0.54 10.35 -8.97
N ALA A 136 -1.45 10.98 -9.75
CA ALA A 136 -2.73 10.40 -10.17
C ALA A 136 -2.55 9.02 -10.81
N SER A 137 -1.59 8.89 -11.73
CA SER A 137 -1.35 7.62 -12.41
C SER A 137 -0.96 6.46 -11.48
N LEU A 138 -0.29 6.74 -10.36
CA LEU A 138 0.04 5.72 -9.37
C LEU A 138 -1.18 5.37 -8.52
N ILE A 139 -1.87 6.37 -7.96
CA ILE A 139 -3.01 6.12 -7.08
C ILE A 139 -4.16 5.44 -7.84
N GLU A 140 -4.45 5.89 -9.06
CA GLU A 140 -5.43 5.24 -9.95
C GLU A 140 -5.02 3.80 -10.28
N TYR A 141 -3.73 3.53 -10.51
CA TYR A 141 -3.28 2.15 -10.72
C TYR A 141 -3.49 1.27 -9.48
N LEU A 142 -3.16 1.78 -8.29
CA LEU A 142 -3.35 1.03 -7.05
C LEU A 142 -4.84 0.71 -6.81
N ILE A 143 -5.72 1.68 -7.04
CA ILE A 143 -7.15 1.58 -6.75
C ILE A 143 -7.93 0.87 -7.87
N GLU A 144 -7.67 1.17 -9.14
CA GLU A 144 -8.43 0.59 -10.26
C GLU A 144 -7.88 -0.76 -10.74
N VAL A 145 -6.60 -1.07 -10.45
CA VAL A 145 -5.95 -2.30 -10.94
C VAL A 145 -5.60 -3.26 -9.82
N LEU A 146 -4.92 -2.80 -8.76
CA LEU A 146 -4.45 -3.73 -7.72
C LEU A 146 -5.52 -4.05 -6.68
N LEU A 147 -6.27 -3.06 -6.20
CA LEU A 147 -7.30 -3.24 -5.19
C LEU A 147 -8.35 -4.31 -5.57
N PRO A 148 -8.88 -4.36 -6.81
CA PRO A 148 -9.90 -5.34 -7.20
C PRO A 148 -9.35 -6.78 -7.33
N ILE A 149 -8.03 -6.95 -7.38
CA ILE A 149 -7.42 -8.29 -7.43
C ILE A 149 -7.62 -8.96 -6.06
N PRO A 150 -8.13 -10.21 -6.01
CA PRO A 150 -8.18 -10.97 -4.77
C PRO A 150 -6.80 -11.04 -4.10
N LEU A 151 -6.74 -10.95 -2.77
CA LEU A 151 -5.45 -11.04 -2.08
C LEU A 151 -4.81 -12.42 -2.34
N ASP A 152 -5.64 -13.45 -2.15
CA ASP A 152 -5.25 -14.85 -2.16
C ASP A 152 -5.51 -15.51 -3.53
N GLY A 153 -4.92 -16.68 -3.74
CA GLY A 153 -5.17 -17.57 -4.87
C GLY A 153 -4.12 -17.48 -5.98
N PRO A 154 -4.17 -18.38 -6.98
CA PRO A 154 -3.09 -18.56 -7.98
C PRO A 154 -2.89 -17.33 -8.90
N LYS A 155 -3.89 -16.45 -8.98
CA LYS A 155 -3.83 -15.17 -9.70
C LYS A 155 -4.03 -13.97 -8.78
N GLY A 156 -3.99 -14.20 -7.47
CA GLY A 156 -4.14 -13.19 -6.44
C GLY A 156 -2.92 -12.28 -6.33
N LEU A 157 -3.06 -11.26 -5.49
CA LEU A 157 -2.05 -10.22 -5.32
C LEU A 157 -0.75 -10.78 -4.73
N LYS A 158 -0.84 -11.71 -3.78
CA LYS A 158 0.34 -12.39 -3.19
C LYS A 158 1.15 -13.12 -4.26
N ALA A 159 0.47 -13.93 -5.09
CA ALA A 159 1.11 -14.69 -6.17
C ALA A 159 1.72 -13.78 -7.25
N ARG A 160 1.04 -12.68 -7.60
CA ARG A 160 1.52 -11.76 -8.66
C ARG A 160 2.73 -10.92 -8.26
N THR A 161 2.79 -10.54 -6.99
CA THR A 161 3.78 -9.62 -6.44
C THR A 161 4.97 -10.34 -5.82
N GLY A 162 4.76 -11.56 -5.30
CA GLY A 162 5.78 -12.32 -4.57
C GLY A 162 6.18 -11.71 -3.22
N LEU A 163 5.36 -10.79 -2.68
CA LEU A 163 5.64 -10.08 -1.42
C LEU A 163 5.16 -10.85 -0.18
N MET A 164 4.38 -11.91 -0.35
CA MET A 164 3.89 -12.76 0.73
C MET A 164 3.82 -14.22 0.28
N GLU A 165 3.76 -15.15 1.24
CA GLU A 165 3.54 -16.57 0.94
C GLU A 165 2.11 -16.79 0.40
N TYR A 166 2.00 -17.57 -0.68
CA TYR A 166 0.73 -17.93 -1.33
C TYR A 166 0.60 -19.44 -1.60
N ARG A 167 1.56 -20.25 -1.13
CA ARG A 167 1.62 -21.70 -1.45
C ARG A 167 0.42 -22.50 -0.94
N TYR A 168 -0.24 -21.99 0.10
CA TYR A 168 -1.40 -22.61 0.73
C TYR A 168 -2.71 -21.90 0.41
N ASP A 169 -2.68 -20.90 -0.48
CA ASP A 169 -3.89 -20.23 -0.90
C ASP A 169 -4.68 -21.21 -1.79
N TYR A 170 -5.81 -21.70 -1.27
CA TYR A 170 -6.72 -22.55 -2.04
C TYR A 170 -7.38 -21.77 -3.17
N ALA A 171 -7.58 -22.44 -4.31
CA ALA A 171 -8.20 -21.89 -5.52
C ALA A 171 -9.72 -21.95 -5.46
#